data_AF-A0A7V9SJ29-F1
#
_entry.id   AF-A0A7V9SJ29-F1
#
_cell.length_a   1.000
_cell.length_b   1.000
_cell.length_c   1.000
_cell.angle_alpha   90.00
_cell.angle_beta   90.00
_cell.angle_gamma   90.00
#
_symmetry.space_group_name_H-M   'P 1'
#
loop_
_entity.id
_entity.type
_entity.pdbx_description
1 polymer ?
#
loop_
_entity_poly.entity_id
_entity_poly.type
_entity_poly.pdbx_seq_one_letter_code
_entity_poly.pdbx_strand_id
1 'polypeptide(L)' 'TLDATFGPEVKFNGVTAGMKGNRPPSDSLQFFGTLRIDGPTRALTARLHDLAGKVLYSVELPPE' A
#
# COMPACT_ATOMS: atom_id res chain seq x y z
N THR A 1 15.63 -4.39 -7.71
CA THR A 1 15.80 -4.56 -6.25
C THR A 1 15.59 -3.22 -5.58
N LEU A 2 15.18 -3.20 -4.31
CA LEU A 2 14.96 -1.96 -3.57
C LEU A 2 16.31 -1.26 -3.33
N ASP A 3 16.39 0.03 -3.64
CA ASP A 3 17.50 0.88 -3.22
C ASP A 3 17.40 1.14 -1.71
N ALA A 4 18.46 0.84 -0.96
CA ALA A 4 18.48 0.94 0.49
C ALA A 4 18.78 2.36 1.02
N THR A 5 18.92 3.36 0.15
CA THR A 5 19.14 4.76 0.56
C THR A 5 17.99 5.23 1.46
N PHE A 6 18.31 5.74 2.66
CA PHE A 6 17.37 6.12 3.73
C PHE A 6 16.70 4.96 4.49
N GLY A 7 17.17 3.71 4.32
CA GLY A 7 16.64 2.55 5.03
C GLY A 7 15.16 2.21 4.76
N PRO A 8 14.67 2.28 3.51
CA PRO A 8 13.29 1.96 3.20
C PRO A 8 13.01 0.48 3.44
N GLU A 9 11.78 0.19 3.85
CA GLU A 9 11.28 -1.17 3.98
C GLU A 9 10.09 -1.39 3.03
N VAL A 10 10.15 -2.46 2.24
CA VAL A 10 9.03 -2.86 1.39
C VAL A 10 8.01 -3.60 2.25
N LYS A 11 6.91 -2.91 2.59
CA LYS A 11 5.78 -3.49 3.31
C LYS A 11 4.78 -4.22 2.40
N PHE A 12 4.70 -3.82 1.13
CA PHE A 12 3.87 -4.45 0.11
C PHE A 12 4.56 -4.37 -1.26
N ASN A 13 4.51 -5.46 -2.01
CA ASN A 13 4.96 -5.52 -3.40
C ASN A 13 3.93 -6.29 -4.23
N GLY A 14 3.23 -5.58 -5.13
CA GLY A 14 2.24 -6.18 -6.03
C GLY A 14 2.85 -6.95 -7.21
N VAL A 15 4.17 -6.88 -7.41
CA VAL A 15 4.89 -7.55 -8.49
C VAL A 15 5.59 -8.79 -7.95
N THR A 16 5.04 -9.97 -8.27
CA THR A 16 5.66 -11.24 -7.90
C THR A 16 6.95 -11.49 -8.71
N ALA A 17 7.86 -12.30 -8.17
CA ALA A 17 9.07 -12.69 -8.87
C ALA A 17 8.74 -13.32 -10.24
N GLY A 18 9.43 -12.89 -11.30
CA GLY A 18 9.22 -13.39 -12.66
C GLY A 18 7.97 -12.87 -13.38
N MET A 19 7.21 -11.95 -12.77
CA MET A 19 6.08 -11.31 -13.44
C MET A 19 6.57 -10.50 -14.65
N LYS A 20 5.98 -10.77 -15.83
CA LYS A 20 6.27 -9.99 -17.05
C LYS A 20 5.82 -8.54 -16.87
N GLY A 21 6.65 -7.60 -17.31
CA GLY A 21 6.30 -6.19 -17.37
C GLY A 21 5.19 -5.91 -18.39
N ASN A 22 4.69 -4.67 -18.40
CA ASN A 22 3.63 -4.20 -19.30
C ASN A 22 2.35 -5.05 -19.24
N ARG A 23 1.93 -5.43 -18.03
CA ARG A 23 0.65 -6.12 -17.83
C ARG A 23 -0.52 -5.19 -18.20
N PRO A 24 -1.57 -5.72 -18.86
CA PRO A 24 -2.74 -4.93 -19.20
C PRO A 24 -3.53 -4.54 -17.93
N PRO A 25 -4.32 -3.45 -17.97
CA PRO A 25 -5.21 -3.07 -16.88
C PRO A 25 -6.19 -4.17 -16.44
N SER A 26 -6.54 -5.09 -17.35
CA SER A 26 -7.43 -6.24 -17.09
C SER A 26 -6.88 -7.21 -16.04
N ASP A 27 -5.56 -7.22 -15.80
CA ASP A 27 -4.94 -8.07 -14.78
C ASP A 27 -5.16 -7.52 -13.35
N SER A 28 -5.87 -6.38 -13.20
CA SER A 28 -6.31 -5.84 -11.91
C SER A 28 -5.19 -5.51 -10.91
N LEU A 29 -3.97 -5.26 -11.40
CA LEU A 29 -2.80 -4.88 -10.59
C LEU A 29 -2.72 -3.37 -10.32
N GLN A 30 -3.88 -2.73 -10.17
CA GLN A 30 -4.00 -1.31 -9.85
C GLN A 30 -4.43 -1.16 -8.39
N PHE A 31 -3.86 -0.17 -7.71
CA PHE A 31 -4.02 0.02 -6.27
C PHE A 31 -4.30 1.48 -5.95
N PHE A 32 -4.98 1.73 -4.83
CA PHE A 32 -5.18 3.07 -4.30
C PHE A 32 -5.02 3.11 -2.78
N GLY A 33 -4.55 4.26 -2.28
CA GLY A 33 -4.38 4.51 -0.85
C GLY A 33 -5.57 5.23 -0.25
N THR A 34 -5.93 4.91 0.99
CA THR A 34 -6.83 5.73 1.81
C THR A 34 -6.17 6.12 3.11
N LEU A 35 -6.48 7.34 3.57
CA LEU A 35 -6.02 7.89 4.84
C LEU A 35 -7.25 8.28 5.65
N ARG A 36 -7.31 7.84 6.90
CA ARG A 36 -8.40 8.17 7.83
C ARG A 36 -7.81 8.64 9.15
N ILE A 37 -8.19 9.83 9.58
CA ILE A 37 -7.87 10.34 10.91
C ILE A 37 -9.07 10.09 11.83
N ASP A 38 -8.83 9.45 12.96
CA ASP A 38 -9.82 9.37 14.03
C ASP A 38 -9.81 10.66 14.85
N GLY A 39 -10.95 11.36 14.93
CA GLY A 39 -11.04 12.65 15.61
C GLY A 39 -10.67 12.61 17.09
N PRO A 40 -11.24 11.69 17.89
CA PRO A 40 -10.93 11.58 19.33
C PRO A 40 -9.48 11.20 19.62
N THR A 41 -8.95 10.15 18.98
CA THR A 41 -7.61 9.63 19.27
C THR A 41 -6.51 10.34 18.50
N ARG A 42 -6.86 11.05 17.43
CA ARG A 42 -5.93 11.66 16.45
C ARG A 42 -5.06 10.63 15.71
N ALA A 43 -5.36 9.33 15.84
CA ALA A 43 -4.64 8.29 15.13
C ALA A 43 -4.95 8.34 13.62
N LEU A 44 -3.90 8.23 12.80
CA LEU A 44 -4.00 8.14 11.36
C LEU A 44 -3.92 6.68 10.92
N THR A 45 -4.97 6.13 10.33
CA THR A 45 -4.91 4.83 9.65
C THR A 45 -4.63 5.04 8.16
N ALA A 46 -3.52 4.49 7.68
CA ALA A 46 -3.20 4.41 6.25
C ALA A 46 -3.48 3.00 5.73
N ARG A 47 -4.19 2.90 4.60
CA ARG A 47 -4.55 1.63 3.96
C ARG A 47 -4.23 1.63 2.49
N LEU A 48 -3.82 0.48 1.98
CA LEU A 48 -3.67 0.21 0.55
C LEU A 48 -4.77 -0.76 0.12
N HIS A 49 -5.46 -0.46 -0.98
CA HIS A 49 -6.56 -1.26 -1.51
C HIS A 49 -6.30 -1.73 -2.95
N ASP A 50 -6.90 -2.85 -3.33
CA ASP A 50 -7.11 -3.18 -4.75
C ASP A 50 -8.34 -2.46 -5.34
N LEU A 51 -8.56 -2.60 -6.65
CA LEU A 51 -9.71 -2.00 -7.34
C LEU A 51 -11.08 -2.47 -6.84
N ALA A 52 -11.17 -3.64 -6.21
CA ALA A 52 -12.41 -4.13 -5.60
C ALA A 52 -12.63 -3.54 -4.19
N GLY A 53 -11.73 -2.67 -3.72
CA GLY A 53 -11.77 -2.06 -2.40
C GLY A 53 -11.23 -2.95 -1.29
N LYS A 54 -10.71 -4.15 -1.60
CA LYS A 54 -10.13 -5.04 -0.59
C LYS A 54 -8.87 -4.41 -0.02
N VAL A 55 -8.78 -4.37 1.30
CA VAL A 55 -7.58 -3.90 2.01
C VAL A 55 -6.46 -4.93 1.83
N LEU A 56 -5.35 -4.50 1.25
CA LEU A 56 -4.14 -5.30 1.03
C LEU A 56 -3.10 -5.07 2.13
N TYR A 57 -3.04 -3.85 2.66
CA TYR A 57 -2.15 -3.45 3.75
C TYR A 57 -2.81 -2.36 4.58
N SER A 58 -2.56 -2.34 5.90
CA SER A 58 -3.06 -1.33 6.82
C SER A 58 -2.03 -1.08 7.91
N VAL A 59 -1.79 0.19 8.22
CA VAL A 59 -0.99 0.62 9.37
C VAL A 59 -1.71 1.74 10.10
N GLU A 60 -1.71 1.67 11.42
CA GLU A 60 -2.17 2.76 12.28
C GLU A 60 -0.95 3.49 12.84
N LEU A 61 -0.97 4.80 12.68
CA LEU A 61 0.05 5.72 13.17
C LEU A 61 -0.56 6.48 14.35
N PRO A 62 -0.05 6.28 15.58
CA PRO A 62 -0.50 7.04 16.73
C PRO A 62 -0.14 8.52 16.56
N PRO A 63 -0.82 9.43 17.27
CA PRO A 63 -0.43 10.84 17.29
C PRO A 63 0.97 11.03 17.90
N GLU A 64 1.70 12.04 17.41
CA GLU A 64 2.94 12.55 18.04
C GLU A 64 2.65 13.47 19.24
#